data_AF-A0A2K3TY48-F1
#
_entry.id   AF-A0A2K3TY48-F1
#
_cell.length_a   1.000
_cell.length_b   1.000
_cell.length_c   1.000
_cell.angle_alpha   90.00
_cell.angle_beta   90.00
_cell.angle_gamma   90.00
#
_symmetry.space_group_name_H-M   'P 1'
#
loop_
_entity.id
_entity.type
_entity.pdbx_description
1 polymer ?
#
loop_
_entity_poly.entity_id
_entity_poly.type
_entity_poly.pdbx_seq_one_letter_code
_entity_poly.pdbx_strand_id
1 'polypeptide(L)'
;LNNGGAFMAPEPDDDDDETWVLFNVMNGNRAEMSPEAAGIAACLMTYSHHACRTECYAMTVHYYRLRDYALQHPEYDAIMRIID
;
A
#
# COMPACT_ATOMS: atom_id res chain seq x y z
N LEU A 1 6.59 0.08 11.47
CA LEU A 1 5.30 -0.25 12.13
C LEU A 1 5.57 -0.92 13.47
N ASN A 2 4.74 -0.67 14.49
CA ASN A 2 4.86 -1.29 15.83
C ASN A 2 4.71 -2.82 15.83
N ASN A 3 4.09 -3.39 14.78
CA ASN A 3 3.95 -4.83 14.55
C ASN A 3 5.18 -5.50 13.88
N GLY A 4 6.29 -4.77 13.74
CA GLY A 4 7.50 -5.25 13.07
C GLY A 4 7.45 -5.21 11.54
N GLY A 5 6.42 -4.59 10.95
CA GLY A 5 6.35 -4.28 9.52
C GLY A 5 7.10 -3.00 9.17
N ALA A 6 7.34 -2.78 7.88
CA ALA A 6 7.95 -1.58 7.35
C ALA A 6 7.32 -1.27 5.98
N PHE A 7 7.31 0.00 5.60
CA PHE A 7 6.95 0.48 4.27
C PHE A 7 7.62 1.83 4.03
N MET A 8 7.55 2.31 2.79
CA MET A 8 7.97 3.65 2.42
C MET A 8 6.77 4.39 1.85
N ALA A 9 6.62 5.65 2.24
CA ALA A 9 5.63 6.56 1.72
C ALA A 9 6.27 7.93 1.52
N PRO A 10 5.79 8.73 0.55
CA PRO A 10 6.09 10.17 0.52
C PRO A 10 5.63 10.82 1.83
N GLU A 11 6.35 11.86 2.25
CA GLU A 11 5.85 12.73 3.30
C GLU A 11 4.62 13.50 2.77
N PRO A 12 3.60 13.72 3.61
CA PRO A 12 2.55 14.66 3.26
C PRO A 12 3.18 16.06 3.12
N ASP A 13 2.81 16.80 2.09
CA ASP A 13 3.15 18.22 1.99
C ASP A 13 2.42 19.01 3.10
N ASP A 14 2.84 20.26 3.36
CA ASP A 14 2.23 21.12 4.40
C ASP A 14 0.71 21.35 4.20
N ASP A 15 0.19 21.06 3.00
CA ASP A 15 -1.24 20.96 2.70
C ASP A 15 -1.71 19.49 2.85
N ASP A 16 -2.20 19.14 4.04
CA ASP A 16 -2.76 17.81 4.40
C ASP A 16 -3.93 17.34 3.50
N ASP A 17 -4.40 18.18 2.57
CA ASP A 17 -5.48 17.89 1.62
C ASP A 17 -4.96 17.42 0.24
N GLU A 18 -3.65 17.26 0.05
CA GLU A 18 -3.12 16.76 -1.23
C GLU A 18 -3.54 15.30 -1.49
N THR A 19 -4.26 15.08 -2.59
CA THR A 19 -4.71 13.75 -3.02
C THR A 19 -4.18 13.42 -4.41
N TRP A 20 -3.71 12.18 -4.59
CA TRP A 20 -3.24 11.66 -5.87
C TRP A 20 -4.25 10.70 -6.48
N VAL A 21 -4.39 10.77 -7.80
CA VAL A 21 -5.24 9.84 -8.54
C VAL A 21 -4.40 8.75 -9.19
N LEU A 22 -4.54 7.52 -8.69
CA LEU A 22 -3.84 6.36 -9.17
C LEU A 22 -4.74 5.51 -10.08
N PHE A 23 -4.11 4.85 -11.05
CA PHE A 23 -4.75 3.90 -11.95
C PHE A 23 -3.91 2.62 -12.05
N ASN A 24 -4.52 1.47 -11.77
CA ASN A 24 -3.88 0.18 -11.92
C ASN A 24 -4.40 -0.51 -13.19
N VAL A 25 -3.50 -0.73 -14.15
CA VAL A 25 -3.83 -1.35 -15.44
C VAL A 25 -4.22 -2.82 -15.28
N MET A 26 -3.74 -3.51 -14.24
CA MET A 26 -3.95 -4.94 -14.05
C MET A 26 -5.39 -5.28 -13.68
N ASN A 27 -6.06 -4.40 -12.93
CA ASN A 27 -7.45 -4.57 -12.51
C ASN A 27 -8.40 -3.52 -13.14
N GLY A 28 -7.86 -2.50 -13.80
CA GLY A 28 -8.64 -1.42 -14.41
C GLY A 28 -9.23 -0.43 -13.41
N ASN A 29 -8.83 -0.49 -12.13
CA ASN A 29 -9.36 0.36 -11.08
C ASN A 29 -8.64 1.71 -11.04
N ARG A 30 -9.42 2.74 -10.71
CA ARG A 30 -8.97 4.08 -10.35
C ARG A 30 -9.32 4.34 -8.89
N ALA A 31 -8.41 4.96 -8.17
CA ALA A 31 -8.60 5.38 -6.79
C ALA A 31 -7.90 6.73 -6.56
N GLU A 32 -8.51 7.56 -5.72
CA GLU A 32 -7.96 8.82 -5.24
C GLU A 32 -7.61 8.63 -3.77
N MET A 33 -6.39 8.99 -3.39
CA MET A 33 -5.88 8.77 -2.04
C MET A 33 -4.68 9.68 -1.73
N SER A 34 -4.35 9.84 -0.45
CA SER A 34 -3.18 10.60 0.00
C SER A 34 -1.85 10.00 -0.49
N PRO A 35 -0.75 10.78 -0.46
CA PRO A 35 0.58 10.27 -0.72
C PRO A 35 0.95 9.08 0.20
N GLU A 36 0.56 9.11 1.48
CA GLU A 36 0.78 7.99 2.42
C GLU A 36 0.07 6.72 1.92
N ALA A 37 -1.22 6.81 1.63
CA ALA A 37 -2.02 5.70 1.15
C ALA A 37 -1.48 5.13 -0.18
N ALA A 38 -1.02 6.01 -1.07
CA ALA A 38 -0.37 5.61 -2.33
C ALA A 38 0.93 4.83 -2.06
N GLY A 39 1.74 5.26 -1.08
CA GLY A 39 2.93 4.55 -0.63
C GLY A 39 2.63 3.16 -0.07
N ILE A 40 1.60 3.04 0.77
CA ILE A 40 1.12 1.75 1.31
C ILE A 40 0.71 0.82 0.16
N ALA A 41 -0.10 1.29 -0.78
CA ALA A 41 -0.56 0.50 -1.93
C ALA A 41 0.62 0.00 -2.79
N ALA A 42 1.58 0.88 -3.11
CA ALA A 42 2.77 0.53 -3.88
C ALA A 42 3.65 -0.51 -3.16
N CYS A 43 3.83 -0.35 -1.85
CA CYS A 43 4.58 -1.32 -1.05
C CYS A 43 3.89 -2.68 -0.96
N LEU A 44 2.55 -2.72 -0.82
CA LEU A 44 1.78 -3.96 -0.80
C LEU A 44 1.91 -4.75 -2.11
N MET A 45 1.78 -4.09 -3.26
CA MET A 45 1.98 -4.73 -4.56
C MET A 45 3.41 -5.26 -4.71
N THR A 46 4.40 -4.48 -4.29
CA THR A 46 5.81 -4.85 -4.35
C THR A 46 6.11 -6.07 -3.49
N TYR A 47 5.63 -6.10 -2.24
CA TYR A 47 5.87 -7.22 -1.33
C TYR A 47 5.17 -8.49 -1.80
N SER A 48 3.93 -8.38 -2.29
CA SER A 48 3.19 -9.51 -2.86
C SER A 48 3.94 -10.11 -4.06
N HIS A 49 4.30 -9.28 -5.05
CA HIS A 49 5.03 -9.72 -6.23
C HIS A 49 6.40 -10.32 -5.86
N HIS A 50 7.14 -9.70 -4.95
CA HIS A 50 8.46 -10.18 -4.55
C HIS A 50 8.38 -11.49 -3.76
N ALA A 51 7.39 -11.65 -2.88
CA ALA A 51 7.14 -12.90 -2.16
C ALA A 51 6.81 -14.05 -3.14
N CYS A 52 5.92 -13.81 -4.12
CA CYS A 52 5.59 -14.80 -5.15
C CYS A 52 6.78 -15.14 -6.04
N ARG A 53 7.64 -14.17 -6.36
CA ARG A 53 8.81 -14.38 -7.22
C ARG A 53 9.93 -15.15 -6.53
N THR A 54 10.12 -14.94 -5.24
CA THR A 54 11.27 -15.49 -4.49
C THR A 54 10.91 -16.65 -3.58
N GLU A 55 9.61 -16.91 -3.37
CA GLU A 55 9.09 -17.85 -2.36
C GLU A 55 9.64 -17.57 -0.95
N CYS A 56 10.06 -16.32 -0.69
CA CYS A 56 10.67 -15.92 0.56
C CYS A 56 9.60 -15.63 1.61
N TYR A 57 9.50 -16.51 2.61
CA TYR A 57 8.55 -16.36 3.71
C TYR A 57 8.69 -15.02 4.47
N ALA A 58 9.92 -14.50 4.61
CA ALA A 58 10.12 -13.21 5.27
C ALA A 58 9.38 -12.07 4.54
N MET A 59 9.34 -12.10 3.21
CA MET A 59 8.60 -11.12 2.41
C MET A 59 7.09 -11.28 2.55
N THR A 60 6.60 -12.53 2.61
CA THR A 60 5.20 -12.82 2.93
C THR A 60 4.79 -12.24 4.28
N VAL A 61 5.66 -12.37 5.30
CA VAL A 61 5.43 -11.77 6.63
C VAL A 61 5.38 -10.24 6.54
N HIS A 62 6.28 -9.61 5.80
CA HIS A 62 6.23 -8.16 5.58
C HIS A 62 4.95 -7.70 4.87
N TYR A 63 4.49 -8.46 3.87
CA TYR A 63 3.21 -8.20 3.21
C TYR A 63 2.04 -8.23 4.20
N TYR A 64 1.91 -9.29 5.01
CA TYR A 64 0.79 -9.38 5.95
C TYR A 64 0.84 -8.30 7.05
N ARG A 65 2.02 -7.98 7.58
CA ARG A 65 2.17 -6.90 8.58
C ARG A 65 1.78 -5.53 8.02
N LEU A 66 2.10 -5.25 6.75
CA LEU A 66 1.67 -4.02 6.11
C LEU A 66 0.17 -4.04 5.77
N ARG A 67 -0.36 -5.19 5.35
CA ARG A 67 -1.79 -5.35 5.07
C ARG A 67 -2.65 -5.13 6.32
N ASP A 68 -2.21 -5.63 7.48
CA ASP A 68 -2.89 -5.41 8.75
C ASP A 68 -2.92 -3.92 9.14
N TYR A 69 -1.86 -3.17 8.82
CA TYR A 69 -1.82 -1.72 8.99
C TYR A 69 -2.78 -1.02 8.01
N ALA A 70 -2.74 -1.41 6.72
CA ALA A 70 -3.64 -0.86 5.71
C ALA A 70 -5.13 -1.09 6.05
N LEU A 71 -5.48 -2.24 6.63
CA LEU A 71 -6.84 -2.58 7.10
C LEU A 71 -7.39 -1.64 8.18
N GLN A 72 -6.51 -0.90 8.87
CA GLN A 72 -6.88 0.06 9.92
C GLN A 72 -6.73 1.51 9.45
N HIS A 73 -6.28 1.72 8.21
CA HIS A 73 -6.05 3.05 7.64
C HIS A 73 -7.38 3.72 7.27
N PRO A 74 -7.54 5.05 7.47
CA PRO A 74 -8.77 5.76 7.08
C PRO A 74 -9.16 5.58 5.61
N GLU A 75 -8.16 5.46 4.74
CA GLU A 75 -8.32 5.29 3.28
C GLU A 75 -8.24 3.83 2.82
N TYR A 76 -8.49 2.86 3.71
CA TYR A 76 -8.42 1.42 3.42
C TYR A 76 -9.16 1.03 2.13
N ASP A 77 -10.35 1.57 1.90
CA ASP A 77 -11.16 1.24 0.72
C ASP A 77 -10.46 1.62 -0.59
N ALA A 78 -9.80 2.79 -0.62
CA ALA A 78 -9.05 3.26 -1.78
C ALA A 78 -7.79 2.41 -2.01
N ILE A 79 -7.09 2.07 -0.94
CA ILE A 79 -5.90 1.20 -0.96
C ILE A 79 -6.27 -0.19 -1.48
N MET A 80 -7.31 -0.83 -0.95
CA MET A 80 -7.71 -2.17 -1.40
C MET A 80 -8.23 -2.15 -2.82
N ARG A 81 -9.00 -1.13 -3.20
CA ARG A 81 -9.52 -0.98 -4.55
C ARG A 81 -8.41 -0.92 -5.59
N ILE A 82 -7.30 -0.23 -5.30
CA ILE A 82 -6.22 -0.11 -6.29
C ILE A 82 -5.37 -1.37 -6.39
N ILE A 83 -5.26 -2.17 -5.32
CA ILE A 83 -4.42 -3.39 -5.29
C ILE A 83 -5.16 -4.71 -5.53
N ASP A 84 -6.48 -4.67 -5.69
CA ASP A 84 -7.33 -5.83 -6.02
C ASP A 84 -6.80 -6.63 -7.22
#